data_AF-A0A2S2NN81-F1
#
_entry.id   AF-A0A2S2NN81-F1
#
_cell.length_a   1.000
_cell.length_b   1.000
_cell.length_c   1.000
_cell.angle_alpha   90.00
_cell.angle_beta   90.00
_cell.angle_gamma   90.00
#
_symmetry.space_group_name_H-M   'P 1'
#
loop_
_entity.id
_entity.type
_entity.pdbx_description
1 polymer ?
#
loop_
_entity_poly.entity_id
_entity_poly.type
_entity_poly.pdbx_seq_one_letter_code
_entity_poly.pdbx_strand_id
1 'polypeptide(L)'
;MLALIIAVLDDIYNIIAVWLNDCENYRLDTEYENQLIIKVTLFQFVNSFLSLFYIAFYLQDQERLRTQLAVLLITRQLIRNIKESALPYVLEQIRFAKISFDLFGALTPSDGPAKPNGERVVSQPELECSMFKFDGTFSEHLEIFIQFGYVVMFSSAFPLAALCAFLNNLIEIRSDAFKMCYVYQRPFGQRIKDIGMWQNIMEVMGFIAVLVNCALIGLSGQVHRLLPDMTAIQTVLLIVALEHIMLAFRCALSCLIPDVPQWIATEMAKTEYIRREAASSKSQ
;
A
#
# COMPACT_ATOMS: atom_id res chain seq x y z
N MET A 1 23.30 -10.39 0.65
CA MET A 1 23.52 -10.04 2.07
C MET A 1 22.62 -8.87 2.49
N LEU A 2 22.71 -7.70 1.85
CA LEU A 2 21.85 -6.54 2.19
C LEU A 2 20.34 -6.81 2.10
N ALA A 3 19.86 -7.45 1.04
CA ALA A 3 18.44 -7.78 0.90
C ALA A 3 17.91 -8.70 2.03
N LEU A 4 18.75 -9.59 2.55
CA LEU A 4 18.39 -10.49 3.66
C LEU A 4 18.37 -9.74 4.99
N ILE A 5 19.33 -8.83 5.20
CA ILE A 5 19.36 -7.94 6.37
C ILE A 5 18.11 -7.05 6.38
N ILE A 6 17.75 -6.48 5.23
CA ILE A 6 16.56 -5.64 5.08
C ILE A 6 15.30 -6.42 5.47
N ALA A 7 15.11 -7.63 4.94
CA ALA A 7 13.95 -8.44 5.27
C ALA A 7 13.86 -8.77 6.77
N VAL A 8 14.99 -9.13 7.40
CA VAL A 8 15.03 -9.40 8.84
C VAL A 8 14.75 -8.14 9.67
N LEU A 9 15.25 -6.98 9.25
CA LEU A 9 15.00 -5.70 9.92
C LEU A 9 13.55 -5.26 9.78
N ASP A 10 12.89 -5.52 8.65
CA ASP A 10 11.46 -5.27 8.45
C ASP A 10 10.63 -6.05 9.48
N ASP A 11 10.92 -7.34 9.65
CA ASP A 11 10.21 -8.19 10.63
C ASP A 11 10.44 -7.72 12.07
N ILE A 12 11.69 -7.42 12.43
CA ILE A 12 12.05 -6.92 13.76
C ILE A 12 11.36 -5.58 14.03
N TYR A 13 11.37 -4.66 13.05
CA TYR A 13 10.75 -3.36 13.22
C TYR A 13 9.23 -3.45 13.40
N ASN A 14 8.56 -4.31 12.64
CA ASN A 14 7.12 -4.55 12.82
C ASN A 14 6.80 -5.03 14.25
N ILE A 15 7.58 -5.97 14.79
CA ILE A 15 7.42 -6.43 16.18
C ILE A 15 7.58 -5.28 17.17
N ILE A 16 8.62 -4.46 16.99
CA ILE A 16 8.88 -3.30 17.85
C ILE A 16 7.75 -2.26 17.74
N ALA A 17 7.26 -2.00 16.52
CA ALA A 17 6.21 -1.03 16.27
C ALA A 17 4.89 -1.43 16.96
N VAL A 18 4.49 -2.70 16.83
CA VAL A 18 3.30 -3.24 17.52
C VAL A 18 3.49 -3.17 19.02
N TRP A 19 4.64 -3.63 19.54
CA TRP A 19 4.92 -3.59 20.97
C TRP A 19 4.87 -2.17 21.55
N LEU A 20 5.45 -1.17 20.86
CA LEU A 20 5.37 0.23 21.26
C LEU A 20 3.93 0.74 21.26
N ASN A 21 3.16 0.40 20.22
CA ASN A 21 1.76 0.84 20.08
C ASN A 21 0.86 0.25 21.17
N ASP A 22 1.10 -1.01 21.54
CA ASP A 22 0.43 -1.67 22.67
C ASP A 22 0.78 -0.98 24.00
N CYS A 23 2.04 -0.55 24.17
CA CYS A 23 2.47 0.19 25.36
C CYS A 23 1.85 1.59 25.47
N GLU A 24 1.50 2.21 24.34
CA GLU A 24 0.87 3.54 24.30
C GLU A 24 -0.61 3.52 24.72
N ASN A 25 -1.23 2.33 24.78
CA ASN A 25 -2.57 2.08 25.34
C ASN A 25 -3.67 3.02 24.79
N TYR A 26 -3.84 3.02 23.48
CA TYR A 26 -4.88 3.78 22.79
C TYR A 26 -6.29 3.32 23.18
N ARG A 27 -7.22 4.28 23.27
CA ARG A 27 -8.61 4.01 23.67
C ARG A 27 -9.46 3.47 22.52
N LEU A 28 -9.17 3.88 21.30
CA LEU A 28 -9.93 3.53 20.09
C LEU A 28 -9.05 2.75 19.13
N ASP A 29 -9.59 1.69 18.53
CA ASP A 29 -8.89 0.89 17.50
C ASP A 29 -8.44 1.77 16.32
N THR A 30 -9.24 2.77 15.95
CA THR A 30 -8.86 3.72 14.89
C THR A 30 -7.61 4.55 15.24
N GLU A 31 -7.45 4.93 16.51
CA GLU A 31 -6.26 5.67 16.95
C GLU A 31 -5.04 4.75 16.99
N TYR A 32 -5.23 3.52 17.49
CA TYR A 32 -4.22 2.47 17.47
C TYR A 32 -3.69 2.24 16.05
N GLU A 33 -4.58 1.94 15.10
CA GLU A 33 -4.24 1.67 13.70
C GLU A 33 -3.54 2.86 13.05
N ASN A 34 -4.06 4.08 13.22
CA ASN A 34 -3.46 5.28 12.64
C ASN A 34 -2.01 5.48 13.12
N GLN A 35 -1.72 5.23 14.39
CA GLN A 35 -0.40 5.42 14.97
C GLN A 35 0.56 4.30 14.60
N LEU A 36 0.07 3.06 14.50
CA LEU A 36 0.83 1.94 13.97
C LEU A 36 1.23 2.20 12.51
N ILE A 37 0.29 2.69 11.69
CA ILE A 37 0.54 3.04 10.29
C ILE A 37 1.68 4.05 10.16
N ILE A 38 1.69 5.09 10.99
CA ILE A 38 2.77 6.11 10.96
C ILE A 38 4.12 5.46 11.25
N LYS A 39 4.21 4.67 12.34
CA LYS A 39 5.47 4.05 12.77
C LYS A 39 6.03 3.13 11.68
N VAL A 40 5.23 2.18 11.22
CA VAL A 40 5.66 1.21 10.19
C VAL A 40 5.99 1.90 8.88
N THR A 41 5.19 2.86 8.45
CA THR A 41 5.40 3.53 7.17
C THR A 41 6.66 4.38 7.15
N LEU A 42 7.00 5.06 8.26
CA LEU A 42 8.24 5.82 8.36
C LEU A 42 9.47 4.94 8.17
N PHE A 43 9.50 3.78 8.81
CA PHE A 43 10.60 2.83 8.64
C PHE A 43 10.66 2.29 7.21
N GLN A 44 9.51 1.87 6.67
CA GLN A 44 9.42 1.35 5.32
C GLN A 44 9.81 2.37 4.26
N PHE A 45 9.53 3.64 4.49
CA PHE A 45 9.97 4.75 3.65
C PHE A 45 11.50 4.83 3.63
N VAL A 46 12.16 4.85 4.78
CA VAL A 46 13.63 4.88 4.85
C VAL A 46 14.22 3.66 4.15
N ASN A 47 13.72 2.47 4.48
CA ASN A 47 14.23 1.23 3.91
C ASN A 47 14.06 1.16 2.37
N SER A 48 12.92 1.63 1.86
CA SER A 48 12.61 1.56 0.42
C SER A 48 13.25 2.66 -0.42
N PHE A 49 13.51 3.85 0.14
CA PHE A 49 13.93 5.02 -0.63
C PHE A 49 15.34 5.52 -0.33
N LEU A 50 15.93 5.20 0.84
CA LEU A 50 17.25 5.74 1.21
C LEU A 50 18.35 5.33 0.22
N SER A 51 18.32 4.10 -0.28
CA SER A 51 19.27 3.64 -1.31
C SER A 51 19.12 4.40 -2.63
N LEU A 52 17.89 4.74 -3.03
CA LEU A 52 17.60 5.52 -4.23
C LEU A 52 18.03 6.97 -4.05
N PHE A 53 17.79 7.57 -2.88
CA PHE A 53 18.28 8.91 -2.56
C PHE A 53 19.80 8.99 -2.55
N TYR A 54 20.48 7.95 -2.05
CA TYR A 54 21.93 7.86 -2.11
C TYR A 54 22.43 7.87 -3.56
N ILE A 55 21.81 7.09 -4.45
CA ILE A 55 22.20 7.05 -5.87
C ILE A 55 21.87 8.39 -6.56
N ALA A 56 20.69 8.94 -6.30
CA ALA A 56 20.20 10.16 -6.92
C ALA A 56 21.02 11.41 -6.53
N PHE A 57 21.31 11.57 -5.24
CA PHE A 57 21.82 12.83 -4.69
C PHE A 57 23.30 12.79 -4.34
N TYR A 58 23.80 11.65 -3.85
CA TYR A 58 25.21 11.51 -3.47
C TYR A 58 26.06 11.02 -4.65
N LEU A 59 25.67 9.91 -5.30
CA LEU A 59 26.39 9.40 -6.48
C LEU A 59 26.08 10.19 -7.75
N GLN A 60 24.89 10.80 -7.83
CA GLN A 60 24.40 11.55 -8.99
C GLN A 60 24.35 10.73 -10.29
N ASP A 61 24.12 9.42 -10.18
CA ASP A 61 24.08 8.51 -11.33
C ASP A 61 22.62 8.21 -11.74
N GLN A 62 22.14 8.96 -12.73
CA GLN A 62 20.77 8.87 -13.23
C GLN A 62 20.50 7.55 -13.97
N GLU A 63 21.51 6.96 -14.61
CA GLU A 63 21.34 5.69 -15.33
C GLU A 63 21.18 4.53 -14.36
N ARG A 64 21.99 4.51 -13.29
CA ARG A 64 21.82 3.55 -12.19
C ARG A 64 20.50 3.73 -11.48
N LEU A 65 20.10 4.97 -11.21
CA LEU A 65 18.80 5.27 -10.59
C LEU A 65 17.65 4.70 -11.42
N ARG A 66 17.63 4.98 -12.73
CA ARG A 66 16.62 4.46 -13.66
C ARG A 66 16.59 2.93 -13.68
N THR A 67 17.77 2.32 -13.80
CA THR A 67 17.89 0.86 -13.86
C THR A 67 17.41 0.21 -12.57
N GLN A 68 17.77 0.76 -11.42
CA GLN A 68 17.33 0.25 -10.12
C GLN A 68 15.83 0.43 -9.91
N LEU A 69 15.25 1.56 -10.31
CA LEU A 69 13.80 1.78 -10.27
C LEU A 69 13.05 0.78 -11.14
N ALA A 70 13.50 0.55 -12.38
CA ALA A 70 12.90 -0.43 -13.28
C ALA A 70 12.96 -1.84 -12.68
N VAL A 71 14.12 -2.24 -12.14
CA VAL A 71 14.29 -3.54 -11.47
C VAL A 71 13.36 -3.66 -10.27
N LEU A 72 13.24 -2.64 -9.43
CA LEU A 72 12.34 -2.65 -8.27
C LEU A 72 10.88 -2.75 -8.69
N LEU A 73 10.41 -1.93 -9.63
CA LEU A 73 9.00 -1.94 -10.07
C LEU A 73 8.60 -3.26 -10.73
N ILE A 74 9.50 -3.92 -11.45
CA ILE A 74 9.20 -5.21 -12.10
C ILE A 74 9.38 -6.36 -11.12
N THR A 75 10.55 -6.47 -10.49
CA THR A 75 10.94 -7.66 -9.72
C THR A 75 10.20 -7.73 -8.40
N ARG A 76 10.09 -6.60 -7.69
CA ARG A 76 9.44 -6.55 -6.38
C ARG A 76 7.96 -6.92 -6.51
N GLN A 77 7.34 -6.48 -7.59
CA GLN A 77 5.96 -6.81 -7.90
C GLN A 77 5.76 -8.28 -8.26
N LEU A 78 6.57 -8.82 -9.17
CA LEU A 78 6.45 -10.23 -9.55
C LEU A 78 6.63 -11.16 -8.34
N ILE A 79 7.64 -10.89 -7.50
CA ILE A 79 7.89 -11.68 -6.29
C ILE A 79 6.70 -11.59 -5.33
N ARG A 80 6.09 -10.41 -5.21
CA ARG A 80 4.94 -10.20 -4.33
C ARG A 80 3.72 -10.96 -4.82
N ASN A 81 3.35 -10.83 -6.09
CA ASN A 81 2.19 -11.52 -6.67
C ASN A 81 2.34 -13.04 -6.55
N ILE A 82 3.57 -13.56 -6.64
CA ILE A 82 3.86 -14.97 -6.37
C ILE A 82 3.61 -15.31 -4.89
N LYS A 83 4.17 -14.54 -3.96
CA LYS A 83 4.09 -14.84 -2.53
C LYS A 83 2.70 -14.67 -1.94
N GLU A 84 1.96 -13.67 -2.38
CA GLU A 84 0.67 -13.30 -1.79
C GLU A 84 -0.52 -13.96 -2.47
N SER A 85 -0.42 -14.28 -3.76
CA SER A 85 -1.56 -14.84 -4.53
C SER A 85 -1.28 -16.25 -5.02
N ALA A 86 -0.21 -16.46 -5.78
CA ALA A 86 0.03 -17.76 -6.43
C ALA A 86 0.40 -18.87 -5.41
N LEU A 87 1.31 -18.59 -4.49
CA LEU A 87 1.78 -19.54 -3.49
C LEU A 87 0.67 -20.01 -2.55
N PRO A 88 -0.08 -19.15 -1.84
CA PRO A 88 -1.10 -19.61 -0.92
C PRO A 88 -2.21 -20.38 -1.64
N TYR A 89 -2.58 -19.97 -2.86
CA TYR A 89 -3.53 -20.73 -3.65
C TYR A 89 -3.03 -22.14 -4.00
N VAL A 90 -1.79 -22.28 -4.48
CA VAL A 90 -1.23 -23.60 -4.80
C VAL A 90 -1.13 -24.47 -3.53
N LEU A 91 -0.76 -23.89 -2.39
CA LEU A 91 -0.72 -24.60 -1.11
C LEU A 91 -2.11 -25.07 -0.69
N GLU A 92 -3.15 -24.24 -0.83
CA GLU A 92 -4.53 -24.63 -0.55
C GLU A 92 -5.02 -25.73 -1.51
N GLN A 93 -4.72 -25.65 -2.81
CA GLN A 93 -5.08 -26.69 -3.78
C GLN A 93 -4.41 -28.03 -3.46
N ILE A 94 -3.12 -28.02 -3.10
CA ILE A 94 -2.40 -29.22 -2.67
C ILE A 94 -3.00 -29.78 -1.37
N ARG A 95 -3.37 -28.90 -0.42
CA ARG A 95 -4.01 -29.29 0.83
C ARG A 95 -5.37 -29.95 0.58
N PHE A 96 -6.21 -29.38 -0.28
CA PHE A 96 -7.52 -29.97 -0.63
C PHE A 96 -7.37 -31.30 -1.37
N ALA A 97 -6.40 -31.42 -2.28
CA ALA A 97 -6.09 -32.68 -2.93
C ALA A 97 -5.67 -33.76 -1.91
N LYS A 98 -4.87 -33.39 -0.90
CA LYS A 98 -4.47 -34.29 0.17
C LYS A 98 -5.64 -34.70 1.08
N ILE A 99 -6.49 -33.77 1.49
CA ILE A 99 -7.70 -34.06 2.29
C ILE A 99 -8.63 -35.00 1.53
N SER A 100 -8.86 -34.75 0.24
CA SER A 100 -9.68 -35.60 -0.62
C SER A 100 -9.07 -37.01 -0.77
N PHE A 101 -7.75 -37.10 -0.93
CA PHE A 101 -7.05 -38.38 -0.98
C PHE A 101 -7.08 -39.14 0.34
N ASP A 102 -6.85 -38.48 1.48
CA ASP A 102 -6.91 -39.12 2.80
C ASP A 102 -8.33 -39.63 3.10
N LEU A 103 -9.35 -38.87 2.69
CA LEU A 103 -10.76 -39.23 2.80
C LEU A 103 -11.12 -40.43 1.90
N PHE A 104 -10.70 -40.41 0.64
CA PHE A 104 -10.94 -41.49 -0.33
C PHE A 104 -10.12 -42.76 -0.01
N GLY A 105 -8.89 -42.59 0.46
CA GLY A 105 -8.03 -43.66 0.94
C GLY A 105 -8.58 -44.33 2.20
N ALA A 106 -9.20 -43.56 3.11
CA ALA A 106 -9.92 -44.10 4.26
C ALA A 106 -11.21 -44.86 3.88
N LEU A 107 -11.75 -44.66 2.67
CA LEU A 107 -12.87 -45.42 2.10
C LEU A 107 -12.40 -46.69 1.36
N THR A 108 -11.09 -46.89 1.18
CA THR A 108 -10.55 -48.15 0.65
C THR A 108 -10.71 -49.22 1.74
N PRO A 109 -11.36 -50.36 1.45
CA PRO A 109 -11.81 -51.28 2.50
C PRO A 109 -10.61 -51.90 3.23
N SER A 110 -10.42 -51.51 4.47
CA SER A 110 -9.72 -52.33 5.47
C SER A 110 -10.75 -53.29 6.06
N ASP A 111 -10.43 -54.58 6.12
CA ASP A 111 -11.29 -55.70 6.54
C ASP A 111 -11.84 -55.54 7.98
N GLY A 112 -12.78 -54.62 8.20
CA GLY A 112 -13.44 -54.33 9.46
C GLY A 112 -14.92 -53.98 9.26
N PRO A 113 -15.77 -54.13 10.30
CA PRO A 113 -17.21 -54.06 10.13
C PRO A 113 -17.64 -52.67 9.65
N ALA A 114 -18.25 -52.65 8.46
CA ALA A 114 -18.67 -51.45 7.76
C ALA A 114 -19.63 -50.61 8.61
N LYS A 115 -19.25 -49.35 8.88
CA LYS A 115 -20.20 -48.36 9.37
C LYS A 115 -21.11 -47.93 8.22
N PRO A 116 -22.44 -48.02 8.36
CA PRO A 116 -23.34 -47.41 7.40
C PRO A 116 -23.37 -45.91 7.72
N ASN A 117 -22.89 -45.07 6.81
CA ASN A 117 -23.42 -43.72 6.55
C ASN A 117 -22.42 -42.89 5.74
N GLY A 118 -22.80 -42.61 4.48
CA GLY A 118 -22.42 -41.44 3.68
C GLY A 118 -20.95 -41.27 3.34
N GLU A 119 -20.66 -41.08 2.05
CA GLU A 119 -19.43 -40.38 1.64
C GLU A 119 -19.29 -39.13 2.51
N ARG A 120 -18.23 -39.06 3.32
CA ARG A 120 -18.01 -37.94 4.24
C ARG A 120 -17.57 -36.72 3.42
N VAL A 121 -18.52 -36.04 2.80
CA VAL A 121 -18.28 -34.78 2.08
C VAL A 121 -17.85 -33.72 3.09
N VAL A 122 -16.68 -33.12 2.89
CA VAL A 122 -16.20 -32.00 3.73
C VAL A 122 -17.24 -30.90 3.71
N SER A 123 -17.73 -30.51 4.89
CA SER A 123 -18.74 -29.46 4.98
C SER A 123 -18.13 -28.09 4.69
N GLN A 124 -18.93 -27.17 4.17
CA GLN A 124 -18.48 -25.80 3.87
C GLN A 124 -17.82 -25.12 5.09
N PRO A 125 -18.35 -25.21 6.32
CA PRO A 125 -17.70 -24.61 7.50
C PRO A 125 -16.33 -25.24 7.83
N GLU A 126 -16.17 -26.55 7.63
CA GLU A 126 -14.88 -27.22 7.83
C GLU A 126 -13.84 -26.74 6.81
N LEU A 127 -14.27 -26.51 5.56
CA LEU A 127 -13.44 -25.94 4.50
C LEU A 127 -13.01 -24.50 4.86
N GLU A 128 -13.97 -23.63 5.17
CA GLU A 128 -13.71 -22.22 5.48
C GLU A 128 -12.82 -22.07 6.72
N CYS A 129 -13.02 -22.88 7.77
CA CYS A 129 -12.18 -22.86 8.96
C CYS A 129 -10.70 -23.17 8.66
N SER A 130 -10.43 -23.92 7.59
CA SER A 130 -9.07 -24.27 7.16
C SER A 130 -8.39 -23.21 6.28
N MET A 131 -9.12 -22.20 5.81
CA MET A 131 -8.58 -21.11 4.99
C MET A 131 -7.81 -20.08 5.83
N PHE A 132 -7.02 -19.22 5.19
CA PHE A 132 -6.26 -18.18 5.87
C PHE A 132 -7.18 -17.10 6.45
N LYS A 133 -6.81 -16.54 7.61
CA LYS A 133 -7.48 -15.38 8.18
C LYS A 133 -7.03 -14.12 7.45
N PHE A 134 -7.97 -13.19 7.29
CA PHE A 134 -7.69 -11.87 6.74
C PHE A 134 -7.24 -10.94 7.87
N ASP A 135 -5.98 -10.50 7.82
CA ASP A 135 -5.33 -9.72 8.89
C ASP A 135 -5.45 -8.19 8.67
N GLY A 136 -6.43 -7.75 7.88
CA GLY A 136 -6.67 -6.35 7.58
C GLY A 136 -6.03 -5.90 6.25
N THR A 137 -6.14 -4.61 5.95
CA THR A 137 -5.71 -4.02 4.66
C THR A 137 -4.36 -3.31 4.73
N PHE A 138 -3.62 -3.48 5.83
CA PHE A 138 -2.42 -2.70 6.09
C PHE A 138 -1.32 -2.94 5.03
N SER A 139 -1.05 -4.20 4.72
CA SER A 139 0.01 -4.59 3.77
C SER A 139 -0.30 -4.10 2.36
N GLU A 140 -1.57 -4.15 1.98
CA GLU A 140 -2.12 -3.76 0.69
C GLU A 140 -1.98 -2.24 0.49
N HIS A 141 -2.31 -1.45 1.51
CA HIS A 141 -2.09 0.01 1.43
C HIS A 141 -0.61 0.38 1.46
N LEU A 142 0.20 -0.33 2.26
CA LEU A 142 1.64 -0.10 2.31
C LEU A 142 2.30 -0.36 0.94
N GLU A 143 1.86 -1.39 0.22
CA GLU A 143 2.30 -1.67 -1.14
C GLU A 143 1.99 -0.50 -2.08
N ILE A 144 0.73 -0.06 -2.11
CA ILE A 144 0.30 1.05 -2.96
C ILE A 144 1.07 2.33 -2.59
N PHE A 145 1.31 2.57 -1.30
CA PHE A 145 2.11 3.69 -0.82
C PHE A 145 3.54 3.64 -1.39
N ILE A 146 4.26 2.53 -1.25
CA ILE A 146 5.64 2.42 -1.75
C ILE A 146 5.68 2.56 -3.28
N GLN A 147 4.73 1.94 -3.99
CA GLN A 147 4.62 2.07 -5.44
C GLN A 147 4.33 3.52 -5.87
N PHE A 148 3.40 4.20 -5.18
CA PHE A 148 3.11 5.62 -5.40
C PHE A 148 4.40 6.45 -5.23
N GLY A 149 5.17 6.20 -4.18
CA GLY A 149 6.45 6.88 -3.93
C GLY A 149 7.48 6.70 -5.04
N TYR A 150 7.64 5.48 -5.57
CA TYR A 150 8.54 5.24 -6.71
C TYR A 150 8.14 6.02 -7.96
N VAL A 151 6.85 6.18 -8.20
CA VAL A 151 6.33 6.93 -9.34
C VAL A 151 6.50 8.43 -9.13
N VAL A 152 5.99 8.98 -8.03
CA VAL A 152 5.92 10.45 -7.87
C VAL A 152 7.27 11.07 -7.57
N MET A 153 8.12 10.45 -6.74
CA MET A 153 9.38 11.07 -6.34
C MET A 153 10.43 11.04 -7.46
N PHE A 154 10.39 10.02 -8.34
CA PHE A 154 11.42 9.81 -9.36
C PHE A 154 10.91 9.97 -10.80
N SER A 155 9.77 10.65 -10.98
CA SER A 155 9.12 10.82 -12.28
C SER A 155 10.02 11.51 -13.32
N SER A 156 10.84 12.48 -12.90
CA SER A 156 11.78 13.18 -13.79
C SER A 156 12.95 12.29 -14.24
N ALA A 157 13.35 11.31 -13.43
CA ALA A 157 14.43 10.38 -13.74
C ALA A 157 13.95 9.15 -14.53
N PHE A 158 12.74 8.64 -14.25
CA PHE A 158 12.15 7.49 -14.94
C PHE A 158 10.66 7.67 -15.24
N PRO A 159 10.31 8.38 -16.33
CA PRO A 159 8.90 8.65 -16.69
C PRO A 159 8.06 7.37 -16.93
N LEU A 160 8.70 6.28 -17.40
CA LEU A 160 8.00 5.00 -17.62
C LEU A 160 7.55 4.32 -16.31
N ALA A 161 8.00 4.80 -15.13
CA ALA A 161 7.55 4.28 -13.84
C ALA A 161 6.02 4.25 -13.72
N ALA A 162 5.35 5.32 -14.17
CA ALA A 162 3.90 5.43 -14.12
C ALA A 162 3.21 4.35 -14.98
N LEU A 163 3.76 4.03 -16.15
CA LEU A 163 3.22 2.97 -17.01
C LEU A 163 3.43 1.59 -16.38
N CYS A 164 4.61 1.33 -15.81
CA CYS A 164 4.86 0.08 -15.09
C CYS A 164 3.90 -0.09 -13.90
N ALA A 165 3.70 0.98 -13.13
CA ALA A 165 2.77 1.00 -12.01
C ALA A 165 1.31 0.79 -12.47
N PHE A 166 0.90 1.40 -13.58
CA PHE A 166 -0.44 1.20 -14.13
C PHE A 166 -0.67 -0.25 -14.56
N LEU A 167 0.28 -0.84 -15.30
CA LEU A 167 0.19 -2.25 -15.72
C LEU A 167 0.17 -3.19 -14.52
N ASN A 168 0.95 -2.88 -13.47
CA ASN A 168 0.87 -3.61 -12.24
C ASN A 168 -0.54 -3.55 -11.63
N ASN A 169 -1.08 -2.35 -11.45
CA ASN A 169 -2.39 -2.17 -10.82
C ASN A 169 -3.52 -2.91 -11.57
N LEU A 170 -3.42 -3.07 -12.89
CA LEU A 170 -4.37 -3.87 -13.67
C LEU A 170 -4.36 -5.35 -13.29
N ILE A 171 -3.17 -5.90 -13.05
CA ILE A 171 -3.00 -7.28 -12.57
C ILE A 171 -3.44 -7.36 -11.11
N GLU A 172 -3.05 -6.36 -10.30
CA GLU A 172 -3.28 -6.37 -8.86
C GLU A 172 -4.76 -6.35 -8.49
N ILE A 173 -5.58 -5.56 -9.20
CA ILE A 173 -7.05 -5.57 -9.00
C ILE A 173 -7.63 -6.99 -9.12
N ARG A 174 -7.08 -7.82 -10.02
CA ARG A 174 -7.53 -9.21 -10.21
C ARG A 174 -6.89 -10.16 -9.19
N SER A 175 -5.62 -9.94 -8.86
CA SER A 175 -4.86 -10.65 -7.82
C SER A 175 -5.54 -10.53 -6.46
N ASP A 176 -5.87 -9.31 -6.03
CA ASP A 176 -6.54 -9.02 -4.76
C ASP A 176 -7.96 -9.58 -4.72
N ALA A 177 -8.73 -9.43 -5.80
CA ALA A 177 -10.06 -10.02 -5.90
C ALA A 177 -10.01 -11.55 -5.77
N PHE A 178 -8.97 -12.18 -6.33
CA PHE A 178 -8.75 -13.62 -6.21
C PHE A 178 -8.36 -14.03 -4.78
N LYS A 179 -7.45 -13.29 -4.12
CA LYS A 179 -7.09 -13.52 -2.71
C LYS A 179 -8.33 -13.52 -1.81
N MET A 180 -9.20 -12.52 -1.98
CA MET A 180 -10.42 -12.37 -1.19
C MET A 180 -11.48 -13.45 -1.46
N CYS A 181 -11.52 -14.00 -2.68
CA CYS A 181 -12.51 -15.02 -3.06
C CYS A 181 -12.08 -16.45 -2.76
N TYR A 182 -10.77 -16.75 -2.85
CA TYR A 182 -10.28 -18.14 -2.87
C TYR A 182 -9.18 -18.46 -1.86
N VAL A 183 -8.58 -17.45 -1.21
CA VAL A 183 -7.47 -17.65 -0.26
C VAL A 183 -7.90 -17.38 1.17
N TYR A 184 -8.61 -16.28 1.40
CA TYR A 184 -9.02 -15.86 2.74
C TYR A 184 -10.42 -16.33 3.13
N GLN A 185 -10.59 -16.52 4.43
CA GLN A 185 -11.90 -16.56 5.08
C GLN A 185 -12.63 -15.24 4.84
N ARG A 186 -13.97 -15.30 4.77
CA ARG A 186 -14.78 -14.09 4.61
C ARG A 186 -14.54 -13.12 5.78
N PRO A 187 -13.99 -11.92 5.52
CA PRO A 187 -13.75 -10.96 6.60
C PRO A 187 -15.06 -10.36 7.09
N PHE A 188 -15.07 -9.93 8.36
CA PHE A 188 -16.20 -9.20 8.92
C PHE A 188 -16.26 -7.78 8.33
N GLY A 189 -17.45 -7.41 7.85
CA GLY A 189 -17.67 -6.09 7.26
C GLY A 189 -17.57 -4.99 8.31
N GLN A 190 -16.62 -4.07 8.14
CA GLN A 190 -16.47 -2.88 8.96
C GLN A 190 -16.92 -1.65 8.17
N ARG A 191 -17.61 -0.72 8.83
CA ARG A 191 -18.01 0.56 8.23
C ARG A 191 -16.93 1.58 8.52
N ILE A 192 -16.21 2.00 7.49
CA ILE A 192 -15.15 2.99 7.57
C ILE A 192 -15.57 4.20 6.72
N LYS A 193 -15.22 5.41 7.19
CA LYS A 193 -15.59 6.68 6.55
C LYS A 193 -14.60 7.14 5.46
N ASP A 194 -13.33 6.77 5.61
CA ASP A 194 -12.20 7.21 4.79
C ASP A 194 -11.09 6.15 4.82
N ILE A 195 -10.03 6.35 4.03
CA ILE A 195 -8.83 5.48 4.04
C ILE A 195 -7.93 5.72 5.27
N GLY A 196 -8.34 6.57 6.21
CA GLY A 196 -7.61 6.88 7.43
C GLY A 196 -6.29 7.62 7.20
N MET A 197 -5.30 7.30 8.03
CA MET A 197 -3.98 7.97 8.05
C MET A 197 -3.21 7.85 6.72
N TRP A 198 -3.55 6.88 5.87
CA TRP A 198 -2.93 6.71 4.54
C TRP A 198 -3.06 7.96 3.65
N GLN A 199 -4.19 8.69 3.74
CA GLN A 199 -4.39 9.94 3.00
C GLN A 199 -3.31 10.97 3.37
N ASN A 200 -3.14 11.23 4.67
CA ASN A 200 -2.17 12.20 5.19
C ASN A 200 -0.75 11.82 4.78
N ILE A 201 -0.41 10.53 4.86
CA ILE A 201 0.92 10.02 4.52
C ILE A 201 1.20 10.17 3.01
N MET A 202 0.23 9.86 2.15
CA MET A 202 0.36 10.08 0.71
C MET A 202 0.48 11.56 0.36
N GLU A 203 -0.22 12.45 1.08
CA GLU A 203 -0.06 13.90 0.91
C GLU A 203 1.33 14.38 1.27
N VAL A 204 1.87 13.94 2.42
CA VAL A 204 3.26 14.23 2.83
C VAL A 204 4.25 13.74 1.78
N MET A 205 4.05 12.54 1.24
CA MET A 205 4.90 12.03 0.16
C MET A 205 4.78 12.87 -1.12
N GLY A 206 3.60 13.41 -1.42
CA GLY A 206 3.42 14.37 -2.51
C GLY A 206 4.21 15.67 -2.32
N PHE A 207 4.34 16.18 -1.09
CA PHE A 207 5.21 17.31 -0.80
C PHE A 207 6.69 16.96 -1.00
N ILE A 208 7.12 15.81 -0.45
CA ILE A 208 8.50 15.31 -0.62
C ILE A 208 8.81 15.13 -2.11
N ALA A 209 7.87 14.63 -2.91
CA ALA A 209 8.05 14.43 -4.34
C ALA A 209 8.36 15.74 -5.09
N VAL A 210 7.76 16.87 -4.72
CA VAL A 210 8.12 18.17 -5.32
C VAL A 210 9.58 18.49 -5.06
N LEU A 211 10.04 18.36 -3.81
CA LEU A 211 11.44 18.59 -3.43
C LEU A 211 12.40 17.67 -4.20
N VAL A 212 12.10 16.36 -4.25
CA VAL A 212 12.94 15.37 -4.91
C VAL A 212 13.03 15.65 -6.41
N ASN A 213 11.92 15.92 -7.11
CA ASN A 213 11.94 16.17 -8.55
C ASN A 213 12.67 17.47 -8.89
N CYS A 214 12.48 18.55 -8.12
CA CYS A 214 13.21 19.80 -8.30
C CYS A 214 14.73 19.60 -8.12
N ALA A 215 15.13 18.87 -7.09
CA ALA A 215 16.53 18.54 -6.85
C ALA A 215 17.10 17.65 -7.98
N LEU A 216 16.37 16.64 -8.44
CA LEU A 216 16.77 15.79 -9.57
C LEU A 216 16.99 16.60 -10.86
N ILE A 217 16.08 17.51 -11.19
CA ILE A 217 16.21 18.39 -12.37
C ILE A 217 17.48 19.23 -12.24
N GLY A 218 17.72 19.82 -11.07
CA GLY A 218 18.89 20.62 -10.78
C GLY A 218 20.21 19.89 -10.92
N LEU A 219 20.27 18.64 -10.48
CA LEU A 219 21.47 17.82 -10.50
C LEU A 219 21.67 17.03 -11.80
N SER A 220 20.63 16.87 -12.63
CA SER A 220 20.69 16.13 -13.89
C SER A 220 21.59 16.75 -14.97
N GLY A 221 22.11 17.96 -14.74
CA GLY A 221 22.90 18.72 -15.71
C GLY A 221 22.09 19.28 -16.88
N GLN A 222 20.78 18.99 -16.97
CA GLN A 222 19.90 19.52 -18.01
C GLN A 222 19.82 21.06 -17.94
N VAL A 223 19.73 21.62 -16.74
CA VAL A 223 19.69 23.08 -16.53
C VAL A 223 20.96 23.75 -17.06
N HIS A 224 22.13 23.17 -16.78
CA HIS A 224 23.40 23.70 -17.28
C HIS A 224 23.51 23.60 -18.82
N ARG A 225 22.88 22.60 -19.46
CA ARG A 225 22.83 22.52 -20.93
C ARG A 225 21.92 23.58 -21.54
N LEU A 226 20.80 23.90 -20.88
CA LEU A 226 19.84 24.90 -21.36
C LEU A 226 20.32 26.34 -21.11
N LEU A 227 20.99 26.57 -19.97
CA LEU A 227 21.46 27.89 -19.53
C LEU A 227 22.94 27.80 -19.12
N PRO A 228 23.87 27.77 -20.10
CA PRO A 228 25.28 27.50 -19.84
C PRO A 228 26.01 28.61 -19.07
N ASP A 229 25.51 29.85 -19.11
CA ASP A 229 26.15 31.01 -18.45
C ASP A 229 25.76 31.17 -16.97
N MET A 230 24.92 30.27 -16.43
CA MET A 230 24.48 30.36 -15.04
C MET A 230 25.55 29.86 -14.07
N THR A 231 25.85 30.67 -13.07
CA THR A 231 26.67 30.25 -11.93
C THR A 231 25.95 29.19 -11.09
N ALA A 232 26.70 28.37 -10.35
CA ALA A 232 26.12 27.36 -9.45
C ALA A 232 25.11 27.95 -8.45
N ILE A 233 25.37 29.16 -7.93
CA ILE A 233 24.47 29.86 -7.00
C ILE A 233 23.15 30.23 -7.70
N GLN A 234 23.23 30.78 -8.91
CA GLN A 234 22.03 31.12 -9.69
C GLN A 234 21.21 29.88 -10.03
N THR A 235 21.87 28.76 -10.35
CA THR A 235 21.19 27.47 -10.60
C THR A 235 20.45 26.98 -9.36
N VAL A 236 21.06 27.03 -8.18
CA VAL A 236 20.40 26.67 -6.90
C VAL A 236 19.21 27.59 -6.62
N LEU A 237 19.37 28.90 -6.79
CA LEU A 237 18.28 29.86 -6.60
C LEU A 237 17.12 29.61 -7.57
N LEU A 238 17.41 29.26 -8.83
CA LEU A 238 16.39 28.89 -9.81
C LEU A 238 15.62 27.64 -9.38
N ILE A 239 16.33 26.60 -8.91
CA ILE A 239 15.68 25.36 -8.45
C ILE A 239 14.78 25.62 -7.24
N VAL A 240 15.24 26.40 -6.27
CA VAL A 240 14.44 26.77 -5.08
C VAL A 240 13.23 27.62 -5.48
N ALA A 241 13.39 28.56 -6.42
CA ALA A 241 12.26 29.34 -6.94
C ALA A 241 11.23 28.45 -7.64
N LEU A 242 11.67 27.51 -8.49
CA LEU A 242 10.79 26.54 -9.15
C LEU A 242 10.07 25.65 -8.12
N GLU A 243 10.78 25.20 -7.09
CA GLU A 243 10.23 24.41 -6.00
C GLU A 243 9.11 25.16 -5.25
N HIS A 244 9.33 26.43 -4.86
CA HIS A 244 8.30 27.25 -4.23
C HIS A 244 7.09 27.52 -5.15
N ILE A 245 7.32 27.72 -6.45
CA ILE A 245 6.22 27.89 -7.42
C ILE A 245 5.38 26.60 -7.50
N MET A 246 6.03 25.44 -7.55
CA MET A 246 5.32 24.15 -7.61
C MET A 246 4.57 23.84 -6.31
N LEU A 247 5.15 24.16 -5.15
CA LEU A 247 4.46 24.05 -3.86
C LEU A 247 3.26 25.00 -3.76
N ALA A 248 3.43 26.26 -4.16
CA ALA A 248 2.35 27.23 -4.18
C ALA A 248 1.21 26.78 -5.11
N PHE A 249 1.55 26.26 -6.29
CA PHE A 249 0.58 25.70 -7.22
C PHE A 249 -0.17 24.50 -6.61
N ARG A 250 0.54 23.58 -5.94
CA ARG A 250 -0.08 22.45 -5.23
C ARG A 250 -1.03 22.92 -4.14
N CYS A 251 -0.61 23.85 -3.29
CA CYS A 251 -1.47 24.42 -2.25
C CYS A 251 -2.69 25.12 -2.83
N ALA A 252 -2.52 25.87 -3.93
CA ALA A 252 -3.64 26.50 -4.63
C ALA A 252 -4.65 25.46 -5.13
N LEU A 253 -4.19 24.35 -5.73
CA LEU A 253 -5.08 23.25 -6.14
C LEU A 253 -5.82 22.64 -4.94
N SER A 254 -5.14 22.41 -3.82
CA SER A 254 -5.77 21.90 -2.60
C SER A 254 -6.81 22.85 -2.01
N CYS A 255 -6.63 24.18 -2.16
CA CYS A 255 -7.65 25.15 -1.74
C CYS A 255 -8.81 25.30 -2.73
N LEU A 256 -8.55 25.09 -4.03
CA LEU A 256 -9.55 25.29 -5.09
C LEU A 256 -10.47 24.08 -5.27
N ILE A 257 -9.97 22.86 -5.02
CA ILE A 257 -10.74 21.63 -5.19
C ILE A 257 -11.38 21.26 -3.84
N PRO A 258 -12.71 21.34 -3.69
CA PRO A 258 -13.37 20.98 -2.44
C PRO A 258 -13.33 19.47 -2.23
N ASP A 259 -13.07 19.04 -0.98
CA ASP A 259 -13.02 17.62 -0.60
C ASP A 259 -14.36 16.90 -0.78
N VAL A 260 -15.47 17.64 -0.62
CA VAL A 260 -16.83 17.10 -0.73
C VAL A 260 -17.53 17.72 -1.94
N PRO A 261 -17.97 16.88 -2.91
CA PRO A 261 -18.81 17.34 -4.02
C PRO A 261 -20.09 18.03 -3.55
N GLN A 262 -20.52 19.07 -4.28
CA GLN A 262 -21.66 19.91 -3.89
C GLN A 262 -22.97 19.13 -3.70
N TRP A 263 -23.21 18.10 -4.52
CA TRP A 263 -24.41 17.27 -4.40
C TRP A 263 -24.42 16.46 -3.09
N ILE A 264 -23.26 15.96 -2.65
CA ILE A 264 -23.13 15.26 -1.36
C ILE A 264 -23.34 16.25 -0.20
N ALA A 265 -22.72 17.42 -0.27
CA ALA A 265 -22.88 18.46 0.75
C ALA A 265 -24.35 18.87 0.93
N THR A 266 -25.11 18.94 -0.17
CA THR A 266 -26.54 19.24 -0.15
C THR A 266 -27.34 18.12 0.53
N GLU A 267 -27.07 16.86 0.22
CA GLU A 267 -27.75 15.72 0.86
C GLU A 267 -27.39 15.57 2.35
N MET A 268 -26.13 15.84 2.72
CA MET A 268 -25.71 15.90 4.12
C MET A 268 -26.45 17.01 4.86
N ALA A 269 -26.58 18.20 4.26
CA ALA A 269 -27.30 19.32 4.84
C ALA A 269 -28.80 19.03 5.02
N LYS A 270 -29.45 18.39 4.04
CA LYS A 270 -30.85 17.93 4.15
C LYS A 270 -31.03 16.94 5.31
N THR A 271 -30.14 15.94 5.39
CA THR A 271 -30.19 14.92 6.44
C THR A 271 -30.01 15.55 7.82
N GLU A 272 -29.08 16.49 7.96
CA GLU A 272 -28.82 17.21 9.20
C GLU A 272 -29.99 18.12 9.60
N TYR A 273 -30.63 18.80 8.64
CA TYR A 273 -31.84 19.59 8.89
C TYR A 273 -32.97 18.74 9.48
N ILE A 274 -33.26 17.59 8.87
CA ILE A 274 -34.29 16.66 9.33
C ILE A 274 -33.97 16.15 10.75
N ARG A 275 -32.69 15.85 11.05
CA ARG A 275 -32.27 15.42 12.39
C ARG A 275 -32.55 16.49 13.45
N ARG A 276 -32.31 17.77 13.12
CA ARG A 276 -32.56 18.90 14.04
C ARG A 276 -34.06 19.10 14.29
N GLU A 277 -34.89 19.00 13.26
CA GLU A 277 -36.35 19.09 13.39
C GLU A 277 -36.94 17.93 14.22
N ALA A 278 -36.41 16.71 14.02
CA ALA A 278 -36.78 15.54 14.83
C ALA A 278 -36.34 15.67 16.31
N ALA A 279 -35.23 16.38 16.58
CA ALA A 279 -34.78 16.64 17.94
C ALA A 279 -35.64 17.72 18.61
N SER A 280 -36.01 18.79 17.90
CA SER A 280 -36.87 19.85 18.45
C SER A 280 -38.27 19.35 18.75
N SER A 281 -38.84 18.49 17.89
CA SER A 281 -40.17 17.89 18.10
C SER A 281 -40.22 16.92 19.28
N LYS A 282 -39.10 16.31 19.68
CA LYS A 282 -39.01 15.44 20.88
C LYS A 282 -38.85 16.23 22.19
N SER A 283 -38.52 17.52 22.11
CA SER A 283 -38.30 18.39 23.27
C SER A 283 -39.54 19.17 23.73
N GLN A 284 -40.61 19.16 22.92
CA GLN A 284 -41.95 19.65 23.27
C GLN A 284 -42.82 18.51 23.79
#